data_AF-A0A951BT96-F1
#
_entry.id   AF-A0A951BT96-F1
#
_cell.length_a   1.000
_cell.length_b   1.000
_cell.length_c   1.000
_cell.angle_alpha   90.00
_cell.angle_beta   90.00
_cell.angle_gamma   90.00
#
_symmetry.space_group_name_H-M   'P 1'
#
loop_
_entity.id
_entity.type
_entity.pdbx_description
1 polymer ?
#
loop_
_entity_poly.entity_id
_entity_poly.type
_entity_poly.pdbx_seq_one_letter_code
_entity_poly.pdbx_strand_id
1 'polypeptide(L)'
;MIEPPERSEERDAALTALLARVPAQGWTFSALRAALRDIGAEPEGAELLFPGGAADMIEAFCDLADRRMAAEAAGLDLGARRLPARVRALIALRLAQHRAHREAVRRALGILALPRHAGLAATCTARTVDAIWHAAGDRSADFSWYTKRATLAGIYTATVLFWLRDAAEDDTRTLGFLDRRLADIGRIGALRRRLRPSPQAGDAKP
;
A
#
# COMPACT_ATOMS: atom_id res chain seq x y z
N MET A 1 -0.99 6.61 15.09
CA MET A 1 -0.25 6.07 13.93
C MET A 1 -0.12 4.58 14.19
N ILE A 2 -0.44 3.72 13.23
CA ILE A 2 -0.35 2.28 13.42
C ILE A 2 1.14 1.93 13.50
N GLU A 3 1.57 1.32 14.61
CA GLU A 3 2.97 0.96 14.86
C GLU A 3 3.50 0.05 13.75
N PRO A 4 4.66 0.34 13.13
CA PRO A 4 5.22 -0.53 12.10
C PRO A 4 5.72 -1.87 12.68
N PRO A 5 5.86 -2.92 11.86
CA PRO A 5 6.57 -4.12 12.29
C PRO A 5 8.04 -3.81 12.60
N GLU A 6 8.73 -4.75 13.24
CA GLU A 6 10.18 -4.67 13.41
C GLU A 6 10.89 -4.51 12.06
N ARG A 7 11.84 -3.58 12.01
CA ARG A 7 12.64 -3.26 10.82
C ARG A 7 14.10 -3.54 11.13
N SER A 8 14.74 -4.34 10.29
CA SER A 8 16.18 -4.53 10.27
C SER A 8 16.65 -4.75 8.83
N GLU A 9 17.91 -4.44 8.55
CA GLU A 9 18.50 -4.70 7.24
C GLU A 9 18.47 -6.20 6.90
N GLU A 10 18.63 -7.05 7.91
CA GLU A 10 18.55 -8.51 7.79
C GLU A 10 17.16 -8.97 7.34
N ARG A 11 16.08 -8.47 7.97
CA ARG A 11 14.70 -8.79 7.58
C ARG A 11 14.41 -8.30 6.15
N ASP A 12 14.88 -7.11 5.80
CA ASP A 12 14.68 -6.52 4.47
C ASP A 12 15.41 -7.29 3.37
N ALA A 13 16.66 -7.69 3.62
CA ALA A 13 17.46 -8.50 2.71
C ALA A 13 16.83 -9.89 2.51
N ALA A 14 16.43 -10.52 3.62
CA ALA A 14 15.78 -11.83 3.60
C ALA A 14 14.46 -11.82 2.81
N LEU A 15 13.62 -10.81 3.01
CA LEU A 15 12.37 -10.64 2.24
C LEU A 15 12.65 -10.41 0.76
N THR A 16 13.62 -9.57 0.43
CA THR A 16 13.98 -9.27 -0.97
C THR A 16 14.42 -10.54 -1.69
N ALA A 17 15.25 -11.37 -1.05
CA ALA A 17 15.65 -12.67 -1.59
C ALA A 17 14.46 -13.65 -1.69
N LEU A 18 13.59 -13.66 -0.69
CA LEU A 18 12.42 -14.56 -0.63
C LEU A 18 11.46 -14.34 -1.83
N LEU A 19 11.28 -13.10 -2.30
CA LEU A 19 10.32 -12.79 -3.36
C LEU A 19 10.51 -13.62 -4.65
N ALA A 20 11.73 -14.00 -4.99
CA ALA A 20 12.02 -14.85 -6.15
C ALA A 20 11.55 -16.30 -5.97
N ARG A 21 11.45 -16.77 -4.72
CA ARG A 21 11.09 -18.15 -4.37
C ARG A 21 9.60 -18.34 -4.07
N VAL A 22 8.91 -17.30 -3.64
CA VAL A 22 7.47 -17.33 -3.31
C VAL A 22 6.60 -17.93 -4.43
N PRO A 23 6.82 -17.65 -5.74
CA PRO A 23 6.01 -18.23 -6.80
C PRO A 23 5.98 -19.76 -6.81
N ALA A 24 7.09 -20.41 -6.45
CA ALA A 24 7.15 -21.88 -6.35
C ALA A 24 6.80 -22.36 -4.94
N GLN A 25 7.43 -21.78 -3.92
CA GLN A 25 7.47 -22.35 -2.57
C GLN A 25 6.54 -21.66 -1.56
N GLY A 26 5.92 -20.56 -1.96
CA GLY A 26 5.02 -19.78 -1.12
C GLY A 26 5.74 -18.95 -0.05
N TRP A 27 4.95 -18.30 0.80
CA TRP A 27 5.44 -17.60 1.99
C TRP A 27 5.67 -18.61 3.11
N THR A 28 6.82 -19.28 3.10
CA THR A 28 7.14 -20.37 4.04
C THR A 28 8.56 -20.24 4.58
N PHE A 29 8.83 -20.81 5.76
CA PHE A 29 10.20 -20.86 6.29
C PHE A 29 11.15 -21.68 5.42
N SER A 30 10.65 -22.72 4.74
CA SER A 30 11.45 -23.47 3.76
C SER A 30 11.95 -22.55 2.63
N ALA A 31 11.05 -21.73 2.08
CA ALA A 31 11.40 -20.74 1.06
C ALA A 31 12.36 -19.68 1.58
N LEU A 32 12.13 -19.20 2.81
CA LEU A 32 12.96 -18.18 3.44
C LEU A 32 14.38 -18.68 3.69
N ARG A 33 14.55 -19.88 4.27
CA ARG A 33 15.87 -20.50 4.45
C ARG A 33 16.60 -20.69 3.13
N ALA A 34 15.88 -21.13 2.09
CA ALA A 34 16.47 -21.28 0.77
C ALA A 34 16.86 -19.92 0.16
N ALA A 35 16.13 -18.86 0.45
CA ALA A 35 16.45 -17.49 0.02
C ALA A 35 17.68 -16.93 0.76
N LEU A 36 17.79 -17.17 2.06
CA LEU A 36 18.94 -16.78 2.87
C LEU A 36 20.22 -17.43 2.35
N ARG A 37 20.17 -18.72 2.01
CA ARG A 37 21.30 -19.43 1.37
C ARG A 37 21.73 -18.80 0.04
N ASP A 38 20.79 -18.33 -0.79
CA ASP A 38 21.12 -17.71 -2.08
C ASP A 38 21.94 -16.43 -1.94
N ILE A 39 21.74 -15.71 -0.82
CA ILE A 39 22.45 -14.47 -0.52
C ILE A 39 23.62 -14.66 0.47
N GLY A 40 23.98 -15.92 0.78
CA GLY A 40 25.07 -16.25 1.71
C GLY A 40 24.81 -15.90 3.18
N ALA A 41 23.54 -15.72 3.56
CA ALA A 41 23.12 -15.45 4.94
C ALA A 41 22.77 -16.75 5.69
N GLU A 42 22.86 -16.72 7.02
CA GLU A 42 22.61 -17.88 7.88
C GLU A 42 21.13 -18.29 7.87
N PRO A 43 20.79 -19.49 7.38
CA PRO A 43 19.39 -19.94 7.33
C PRO A 43 18.85 -20.40 8.69
N GLU A 44 19.70 -20.79 9.64
CA GLU A 44 19.34 -21.33 10.96
C GLU A 44 18.71 -20.30 11.92
N GLY A 45 18.51 -19.04 11.50
CA GLY A 45 17.79 -18.00 12.26
C GLY A 45 16.46 -17.53 11.63
N ALA A 46 15.98 -18.19 10.57
CA ALA A 46 14.83 -17.72 9.79
C ALA A 46 13.55 -17.50 10.63
N GLU A 47 13.29 -18.38 11.61
CA GLU A 47 12.19 -18.24 12.56
C GLU A 47 12.33 -17.04 13.51
N LEU A 48 13.56 -16.67 13.87
CA LEU A 48 13.81 -15.51 14.73
C LEU A 48 13.54 -14.22 13.98
N LEU A 49 13.81 -14.19 12.68
CA LEU A 49 13.52 -13.04 11.83
C LEU A 49 12.02 -12.81 11.63
N PHE A 50 11.19 -13.85 11.70
CA PHE A 50 9.74 -13.74 11.49
C PHE A 50 8.97 -14.73 12.38
N PRO A 51 8.90 -14.53 13.70
CA PRO A 51 8.26 -15.46 14.63
C PRO A 51 6.78 -15.72 14.32
N GLY A 52 6.08 -14.75 13.71
CA GLY A 52 4.70 -14.91 13.23
C GLY A 52 4.55 -15.64 11.89
N GLY A 53 5.66 -16.18 11.34
CA GLY A 53 5.69 -16.92 10.09
C GLY A 53 5.24 -16.09 8.88
N ALA A 54 4.45 -16.70 8.00
CA ALA A 54 4.02 -16.07 6.74
C ALA A 54 3.33 -14.72 6.95
N ALA A 55 2.53 -14.59 8.01
CA ALA A 55 1.82 -13.34 8.32
C ALA A 55 2.80 -12.19 8.60
N ASP A 56 3.81 -12.46 9.41
CA ASP A 56 4.86 -11.49 9.79
C ASP A 56 5.77 -11.15 8.59
N MET A 57 6.12 -12.15 7.77
CA MET A 57 6.83 -11.92 6.50
C MET A 57 6.04 -11.01 5.55
N ILE A 58 4.73 -11.22 5.43
CA ILE A 58 3.86 -10.41 4.55
C ILE A 58 3.68 -9.00 5.11
N GLU A 59 3.54 -8.85 6.43
CA GLU A 59 3.45 -7.53 7.08
C GLU A 59 4.72 -6.71 6.83
N ALA A 60 5.88 -7.31 7.09
CA ALA A 60 7.17 -6.68 6.86
C ALA A 60 7.43 -6.41 5.37
N PHE A 61 6.96 -7.28 4.46
CA PHE A 61 7.02 -7.01 3.02
C PHE A 61 6.16 -5.80 2.62
N CYS A 62 4.94 -5.67 3.18
CA CYS A 62 4.11 -4.50 2.95
C CYS A 62 4.80 -3.22 3.43
N ASP A 63 5.37 -3.25 4.64
CA ASP A 63 6.11 -2.14 5.23
C ASP A 63 7.35 -1.73 4.41
N LEU A 64 8.15 -2.72 3.98
CA LEU A 64 9.32 -2.49 3.12
C LEU A 64 8.93 -1.82 1.80
N ALA A 65 7.83 -2.27 1.18
CA ALA A 65 7.35 -1.68 -0.06
C ALA A 65 6.81 -0.25 0.16
N ASP A 66 6.17 0.03 1.30
CA ASP A 66 5.76 1.40 1.66
C ASP A 66 6.97 2.33 1.85
N ARG A 67 8.01 1.86 2.52
CA ARG A 67 9.28 2.60 2.69
C ARG A 67 9.97 2.87 1.35
N ARG A 68 10.06 1.86 0.48
CA ARG A 68 10.63 2.01 -0.87
C ARG A 68 9.85 3.02 -1.70
N MET A 69 8.51 2.96 -1.68
CA MET A 69 7.67 3.95 -2.37
C MET A 69 7.92 5.35 -1.85
N ALA A 70 7.98 5.55 -0.52
CA ALA A 70 8.26 6.86 0.05
C ALA A 70 9.66 7.38 -0.34
N ALA A 71 10.67 6.51 -0.34
CA ALA A 71 12.04 6.86 -0.74
C ALA A 71 12.12 7.24 -2.23
N GLU A 72 11.51 6.45 -3.12
CA GLU A 72 11.46 6.75 -4.56
C GLU A 72 10.65 8.03 -4.84
N ALA A 73 9.57 8.26 -4.10
CA ALA A 73 8.77 9.46 -4.23
C ALA A 73 9.52 10.75 -3.86
N ALA A 74 10.50 10.68 -2.96
CA ALA A 74 11.33 11.82 -2.61
C ALA A 74 12.21 12.31 -3.79
N GLY A 75 12.51 11.42 -4.75
CA GLY A 75 13.21 11.77 -5.99
C GLY A 75 12.29 12.34 -7.08
N LEU A 76 10.98 12.36 -6.87
CA LEU A 76 10.01 12.90 -7.84
C LEU A 76 9.63 14.34 -7.48
N ASP A 77 9.47 15.20 -8.48
CA ASP A 77 8.79 16.50 -8.31
C ASP A 77 7.28 16.30 -8.18
N LEU A 78 6.87 15.84 -6.99
CA LEU A 78 5.47 15.76 -6.58
C LEU A 78 4.94 17.14 -6.20
N GLY A 79 5.80 18.06 -5.76
CA GLY A 79 5.45 19.41 -5.31
C GLY A 79 4.69 20.22 -6.37
N ALA A 80 5.12 20.14 -7.63
CA ALA A 80 4.46 20.81 -8.76
C ALA A 80 3.08 20.21 -9.12
N ARG A 81 2.75 19.01 -8.65
CA ARG A 81 1.51 18.30 -9.02
C ARG A 81 0.37 18.61 -8.05
N ARG A 82 -0.87 18.53 -8.53
CA ARG A 82 -2.05 18.55 -7.65
C ARG A 82 -2.14 17.25 -6.83
N LEU A 83 -2.74 17.30 -5.64
CA LEU A 83 -2.84 16.17 -4.71
C LEU A 83 -3.32 14.85 -5.35
N PRO A 84 -4.38 14.79 -6.18
CA PRO A 84 -4.79 13.53 -6.82
C PRO A 84 -3.72 12.94 -7.76
N ALA A 85 -2.97 13.79 -8.46
CA ALA A 85 -1.89 13.35 -9.34
C ALA A 85 -0.67 12.85 -8.55
N ARG A 86 -0.42 13.39 -7.35
CA ARG A 86 0.60 12.86 -6.43
C ARG A 86 0.22 11.47 -5.92
N VAL A 87 -1.02 11.30 -5.46
CA VAL A 87 -1.55 10.00 -5.00
C VAL A 87 -1.50 8.97 -6.12
N ARG A 88 -1.90 9.35 -7.35
CA ARG A 88 -1.78 8.48 -8.53
C ARG A 88 -0.33 8.02 -8.75
N ALA A 89 0.62 8.96 -8.70
CA ALA A 89 2.04 8.65 -8.91
C ALA A 89 2.58 7.65 -7.87
N LEU A 90 2.20 7.83 -6.60
CA LEU A 90 2.60 6.93 -5.51
C LEU A 90 2.05 5.52 -5.66
N ILE A 91 0.77 5.38 -6.04
CA ILE A 91 0.18 4.07 -6.33
C ILE A 91 0.86 3.45 -7.55
N ALA A 92 1.17 4.22 -8.58
CA ALA A 92 1.91 3.73 -9.75
C ALA A 92 3.30 3.21 -9.40
N LEU A 93 4.03 3.89 -8.49
CA LEU A 93 5.31 3.41 -7.97
C LEU A 93 5.15 2.06 -7.26
N ARG A 94 4.16 1.90 -6.37
CA ARG A 94 3.89 0.62 -5.68
C ARG A 94 3.62 -0.52 -6.66
N LEU A 95 2.82 -0.26 -7.70
CA LEU A 95 2.56 -1.26 -8.75
C LEU A 95 3.84 -1.62 -9.52
N ALA A 96 4.66 -0.62 -9.85
CA ALA A 96 5.92 -0.84 -10.54
C ALA A 96 6.91 -1.67 -9.73
N GLN A 97 7.04 -1.40 -8.43
CA GLN A 97 7.87 -2.19 -7.49
C GLN A 97 7.42 -3.66 -7.40
N HIS A 98 6.13 -3.91 -7.55
CA HIS A 98 5.55 -5.25 -7.48
C HIS A 98 5.60 -6.02 -8.80
N ARG A 99 5.90 -5.37 -9.93
CA ARG A 99 5.81 -5.96 -11.26
C ARG A 99 6.61 -7.25 -11.41
N ALA A 100 7.86 -7.26 -10.94
CA ALA A 100 8.74 -8.43 -10.98
C ALA A 100 8.29 -9.58 -10.05
N HIS A 101 7.45 -9.30 -9.05
CA HIS A 101 7.07 -10.24 -7.99
C HIS A 101 5.56 -10.36 -7.85
N ARG A 102 4.84 -10.26 -8.98
CA ARG A 102 3.38 -10.26 -9.04
C ARG A 102 2.72 -11.49 -8.41
N GLU A 103 3.29 -12.67 -8.63
CA GLU A 103 2.81 -13.91 -7.99
C GLU A 103 3.04 -13.91 -6.47
N ALA A 104 4.11 -13.26 -5.98
CA ALA A 104 4.32 -13.13 -4.55
C ALA A 104 3.24 -12.28 -3.89
N VAL A 105 2.84 -11.17 -4.54
CA VAL A 105 1.71 -10.33 -4.11
C VAL A 105 0.40 -11.12 -4.15
N ARG A 106 0.14 -11.89 -5.22
CA ARG A 106 -1.06 -12.73 -5.33
C ARG A 106 -1.16 -13.73 -4.17
N ARG A 107 -0.07 -14.43 -3.86
CA ARG A 107 -0.01 -15.39 -2.75
C ARG A 107 -0.14 -14.71 -1.39
N ALA A 108 0.45 -13.52 -1.22
CA ALA A 108 0.29 -12.73 0.00
C ALA A 108 -1.18 -12.35 0.24
N LEU A 109 -1.88 -11.87 -0.79
CA LEU A 109 -3.31 -11.57 -0.69
C LEU A 109 -4.15 -12.81 -0.42
N GLY A 110 -3.80 -13.97 -0.98
CA GLY A 110 -4.47 -15.24 -0.68
C GLY A 110 -4.42 -15.60 0.81
N ILE A 111 -3.27 -15.36 1.47
CA ILE A 111 -3.11 -15.55 2.91
C ILE A 111 -3.89 -14.49 3.69
N LEU A 112 -3.76 -13.21 3.32
CA LEU A 112 -4.44 -12.09 3.99
C LEU A 112 -5.97 -12.12 3.87
N ALA A 113 -6.51 -12.79 2.84
CA ALA A 113 -7.95 -12.96 2.64
C ALA A 113 -8.60 -13.92 3.64
N LEU A 114 -7.81 -14.73 4.36
CA LEU A 114 -8.35 -15.66 5.35
C LEU A 114 -8.89 -14.89 6.57
N PRO A 115 -10.05 -15.25 7.14
CA PRO A 115 -10.69 -14.48 8.22
C PRO A 115 -9.79 -14.20 9.42
N ARG A 116 -8.96 -15.17 9.82
CA ARG A 116 -7.99 -15.02 10.92
C ARG A 116 -6.92 -13.93 10.68
N HIS A 117 -6.69 -13.56 9.42
CA HIS A 117 -5.73 -12.53 9.00
C HIS A 117 -6.41 -11.20 8.63
N ALA A 118 -7.74 -11.07 8.79
CA ALA A 118 -8.47 -9.87 8.41
C ALA A 118 -7.98 -8.60 9.13
N GLY A 119 -7.65 -8.72 10.43
CA GLY A 119 -7.07 -7.61 11.20
C GLY A 119 -5.71 -7.16 10.66
N LEU A 120 -4.85 -8.12 10.30
CA LEU A 120 -3.56 -7.85 9.69
C LEU A 120 -3.70 -7.22 8.30
N ALA A 121 -4.61 -7.73 7.47
CA ALA A 121 -4.89 -7.20 6.14
C ALA A 121 -5.35 -5.73 6.21
N ALA A 122 -6.25 -5.42 7.15
CA ALA A 122 -6.71 -4.05 7.40
C ALA A 122 -5.57 -3.15 7.88
N THR A 123 -4.73 -3.66 8.79
CA THR A 123 -3.56 -2.94 9.34
C THR A 123 -2.55 -2.61 8.25
N CYS A 124 -2.16 -3.58 7.42
CA CYS A 124 -1.26 -3.37 6.29
C CYS A 124 -1.83 -2.35 5.30
N THR A 125 -3.10 -2.50 4.91
CA THR A 125 -3.76 -1.57 3.99
C THR A 125 -3.81 -0.15 4.55
N ALA A 126 -4.14 0.00 5.84
CA ALA A 126 -4.19 1.30 6.50
C ALA A 126 -2.81 1.96 6.57
N ARG A 127 -1.74 1.20 6.90
CA ARG A 127 -0.35 1.70 6.88
C ARG A 127 0.08 2.15 5.48
N THR A 128 -0.23 1.36 4.45
CA THR A 128 0.08 1.73 3.06
C THR A 128 -0.64 3.01 2.63
N VAL A 129 -1.91 3.16 2.96
CA VAL A 129 -2.68 4.38 2.68
C VAL A 129 -2.13 5.57 3.44
N ASP A 130 -1.73 5.39 4.70
CA ASP A 130 -1.07 6.42 5.50
C ASP A 130 0.25 6.87 4.86
N ALA A 131 1.09 5.92 4.44
CA ALA A 131 2.34 6.19 3.75
C ALA A 131 2.12 6.97 2.44
N ILE A 132 1.10 6.60 1.65
CA ILE A 132 0.74 7.32 0.42
C ILE A 132 0.31 8.75 0.74
N TRP A 133 -0.59 8.96 1.72
CA TRP A 133 -1.02 10.31 2.06
C TRP A 133 0.11 11.18 2.60
N HIS A 134 1.00 10.59 3.41
CA HIS A 134 2.17 11.27 3.94
C HIS A 134 3.13 11.69 2.82
N ALA A 135 3.50 10.76 1.93
CA ALA A 135 4.38 11.04 0.79
C ALA A 135 3.73 12.01 -0.23
N ALA A 136 2.40 12.05 -0.34
CA ALA A 136 1.69 13.02 -1.18
C ALA A 136 1.71 14.44 -0.60
N GLY A 137 2.11 14.60 0.67
CA GLY A 137 2.15 15.87 1.39
C GLY A 137 0.76 16.39 1.77
N ASP A 138 -0.23 15.51 2.00
CA ASP A 138 -1.54 15.96 2.52
C ASP A 138 -1.40 16.43 3.96
N ARG A 139 -1.62 17.73 4.18
CA ARG A 139 -1.61 18.38 5.51
C ARG A 139 -3.02 18.61 6.07
N SER A 140 -4.06 18.07 5.43
CA SER A 140 -5.45 18.31 5.85
C SER A 140 -5.75 17.62 7.19
N ALA A 141 -6.10 18.41 8.22
CA ALA A 141 -6.41 17.92 9.57
C ALA A 141 -7.91 17.76 9.88
N ASP A 142 -8.78 17.90 8.87
CA ASP A 142 -10.23 17.97 9.09
C ASP A 142 -10.89 16.59 9.33
N PHE A 143 -12.16 16.58 9.73
CA PHE A 143 -13.09 15.44 9.79
C PHE A 143 -13.07 14.55 8.51
N SER A 144 -12.57 15.10 7.41
CA SER A 144 -12.22 14.43 6.15
C SER A 144 -11.11 13.35 6.27
N TRP A 145 -10.38 13.27 7.39
CA TRP A 145 -9.20 12.40 7.55
C TRP A 145 -9.53 10.91 7.46
N TYR A 146 -10.51 10.44 8.25
CA TYR A 146 -10.96 9.04 8.25
C TYR A 146 -11.63 8.67 6.92
N THR A 147 -12.48 9.54 6.38
CA THR A 147 -13.16 9.29 5.09
C THR A 147 -12.17 9.22 3.93
N LYS A 148 -11.16 10.11 3.89
CA LYS A 148 -10.11 10.06 2.86
C LYS A 148 -9.33 8.74 2.90
N ARG A 149 -8.96 8.29 4.10
CA ARG A 149 -8.25 7.02 4.29
C ARG A 149 -9.07 5.83 3.90
N ALA A 150 -10.32 5.73 4.38
CA ALA A 150 -11.22 4.65 4.00
C ALA A 150 -11.47 4.62 2.48
N THR A 151 -11.67 5.79 1.87
CA THR A 151 -11.86 5.89 0.41
C THR A 151 -10.62 5.46 -0.35
N LEU A 152 -9.43 5.95 0.05
CA LEU A 152 -8.18 5.59 -0.62
C LEU A 152 -7.85 4.10 -0.41
N ALA A 153 -8.14 3.53 0.77
CA ALA A 153 -8.01 2.10 1.02
C ALA A 153 -8.86 1.28 0.04
N GLY A 154 -10.14 1.65 -0.13
CA GLY A 154 -11.01 0.98 -1.10
C GLY A 154 -10.49 1.07 -2.53
N ILE A 155 -9.98 2.25 -2.94
CA ILE A 155 -9.42 2.46 -4.28
C ILE A 155 -8.12 1.69 -4.46
N TYR A 156 -7.22 1.73 -3.48
CA TYR A 156 -5.95 1.02 -3.52
C TYR A 156 -6.19 -0.49 -3.63
N THR A 157 -7.00 -1.06 -2.75
CA THR A 157 -7.34 -2.49 -2.78
C THR A 157 -7.99 -2.89 -4.11
N ALA A 158 -8.97 -2.12 -4.60
CA ALA A 158 -9.59 -2.38 -5.89
C ALA A 158 -8.59 -2.30 -7.06
N THR A 159 -7.65 -1.35 -6.99
CA THR A 159 -6.59 -1.18 -8.01
C THR A 159 -5.61 -2.33 -7.99
N VAL A 160 -5.17 -2.80 -6.82
CA VAL A 160 -4.28 -3.97 -6.70
C VAL A 160 -4.97 -5.25 -7.20
N LEU A 161 -6.25 -5.44 -6.87
CA LEU A 161 -7.02 -6.60 -7.35
C LEU A 161 -7.25 -6.54 -8.87
N PHE A 162 -7.57 -5.36 -9.41
CA PHE A 162 -7.66 -5.16 -10.86
C PHE A 162 -6.31 -5.44 -11.51
N TRP A 163 -5.24 -4.86 -10.95
CA TRP A 163 -3.88 -5.04 -11.40
C TRP A 163 -3.54 -6.50 -11.49
N LEU A 164 -3.75 -7.31 -10.44
CA LEU A 164 -3.44 -8.75 -10.39
C LEU A 164 -4.19 -9.62 -11.40
N ARG A 165 -5.31 -9.13 -11.93
CA ARG A 165 -6.09 -9.79 -12.99
C ARG A 165 -5.69 -9.34 -14.39
N ASP A 166 -5.14 -8.14 -14.52
CA ASP A 166 -4.73 -7.56 -15.79
C ASP A 166 -3.50 -8.30 -16.36
N ALA A 167 -3.68 -9.04 -17.46
CA ALA A 167 -2.59 -9.81 -18.07
C ALA A 167 -1.67 -8.97 -18.97
N ALA A 168 -1.89 -7.65 -19.06
CA ALA A 168 -1.05 -6.76 -19.85
C ALA A 168 0.38 -6.68 -19.27
N GLU A 169 1.36 -6.53 -20.15
CA GLU A 169 2.77 -6.33 -19.77
C GLU A 169 3.02 -4.93 -19.17
N ASP A 170 2.20 -3.96 -19.57
CA ASP A 170 2.21 -2.61 -19.02
C ASP A 170 1.07 -2.40 -17.99
N ASP A 171 1.21 -1.37 -17.17
CA ASP A 171 0.16 -1.01 -16.21
C ASP A 171 -0.87 -0.05 -16.83
N THR A 172 -0.94 0.13 -18.15
CA THR A 172 -1.72 1.21 -18.78
C THR A 172 -3.20 1.08 -18.46
N ARG A 173 -3.78 -0.11 -18.60
CA ARG A 173 -5.19 -0.38 -18.27
C ARG A 173 -5.46 -0.21 -16.79
N THR A 174 -4.55 -0.69 -15.94
CA THR A 174 -4.62 -0.56 -14.49
C THR A 174 -4.57 0.91 -14.05
N LEU A 175 -3.67 1.71 -14.60
CA LEU A 175 -3.56 3.14 -14.31
C LEU A 175 -4.78 3.91 -14.82
N GLY A 176 -5.34 3.52 -15.97
CA GLY A 176 -6.61 4.08 -16.45
C GLY A 176 -7.80 3.73 -15.55
N PHE A 177 -7.82 2.53 -14.95
CA PHE A 177 -8.80 2.17 -13.93
C PHE A 177 -8.63 3.05 -12.67
N LEU A 178 -7.40 3.19 -12.18
CA LEU A 178 -7.07 4.05 -11.04
C LEU A 178 -7.53 5.51 -11.28
N ASP A 179 -7.30 6.05 -12.47
CA ASP A 179 -7.71 7.41 -12.83
C ASP A 179 -9.22 7.64 -12.67
N ARG A 180 -10.03 6.69 -13.18
CA ARG A 180 -11.49 6.76 -13.04
C ARG A 180 -11.90 6.75 -11.56
N ARG A 181 -11.28 5.90 -10.75
CA ARG A 181 -11.56 5.80 -9.31
C ARG A 181 -11.16 7.05 -8.54
N LEU A 182 -10.00 7.65 -8.84
CA LEU A 182 -9.57 8.91 -8.22
C LEU A 182 -10.46 10.09 -8.64
N ALA A 183 -10.94 10.12 -9.89
CA ALA A 183 -11.87 11.16 -10.37
C ALA A 183 -13.22 11.11 -9.63
N ASP A 184 -13.71 9.92 -9.29
CA ASP A 184 -14.96 9.73 -8.55
C ASP A 184 -14.89 10.37 -7.14
N ILE A 185 -13.73 10.38 -6.48
CA ILE A 185 -13.54 11.08 -5.19
C ILE A 185 -13.74 12.59 -5.35
N GLY A 186 -13.16 13.18 -6.40
CA GLY A 186 -13.27 14.62 -6.66
C GLY A 186 -14.72 15.06 -6.80
N ARG A 187 -15.57 14.20 -7.39
CA ARG A 187 -17.01 14.43 -7.56
C ARG A 187 -17.76 14.36 -6.23
N ILE A 188 -17.45 13.37 -5.38
CA ILE A 188 -18.06 13.24 -4.04
C ILE A 188 -17.72 14.45 -3.15
N GLY A 189 -16.46 14.92 -3.19
CA GLY A 189 -16.05 16.14 -2.48
C GLY A 189 -16.75 17.40 -3.00
N ALA A 190 -16.94 17.52 -4.32
CA ALA A 190 -17.66 18.64 -4.92
C ALA A 190 -19.16 18.63 -4.58
N LEU A 191 -19.79 17.45 -4.61
CA LEU A 191 -21.20 17.28 -4.26
C LEU A 191 -21.45 17.64 -2.79
N ARG A 192 -20.60 17.20 -1.86
CA ARG A 192 -20.72 17.55 -0.44
C ARG A 192 -20.53 19.04 -0.16
N ARG A 193 -19.64 19.73 -0.90
CA ARG A 193 -19.49 21.20 -0.78
C ARG A 193 -20.76 21.94 -1.24
N ARG A 194 -21.43 21.45 -2.28
CA ARG A 194 -22.69 22.02 -2.78
C ARG A 194 -23.87 21.82 -1.84
N LEU A 195 -23.80 20.82 -0.95
CA LEU A 195 -24.84 20.49 0.02
C LEU A 195 -24.61 21.09 1.41
N ARG A 196 -23.48 21.81 1.65
CA ARG A 196 -23.32 22.60 2.88
C ARG A 196 -24.21 23.84 2.79
N PRO A 197 -25.18 24.03 3.70
CA PRO A 197 -25.93 25.29 3.76
C PRO A 197 -24.95 26.44 4.07
N SER A 198 -25.10 27.56 3.36
CA SER A 198 -24.39 28.81 3.69
C SER A 198 -24.76 29.26 5.11
N PRO A 199 -23.82 29.77 5.92
CA PRO A 199 -24.20 30.40 7.18
C PRO A 199 -25.11 31.59 6.84
N GLN A 200 -26.34 31.55 7.34
CA GLN A 200 -27.31 32.63 7.14
C GLN A 200 -26.75 33.90 7.79
N ALA A 201 -26.54 34.95 6.99
CA ALA A 201 -26.37 36.30 7.50
C ALA A 201 -27.76 36.80 7.90
N GLY A 202 -28.03 36.90 9.20
CA GLY A 202 -29.36 37.29 9.64
C GLY A 202 -29.57 37.35 11.15
N ASP A 203 -28.62 37.90 11.92
CA ASP A 203 -28.91 38.45 13.25
C ASP A 203 -28.58 39.95 13.23
N ALA A 204 -29.45 40.74 12.57
CA ALA A 204 -29.60 42.16 12.87
C ALA A 204 -30.80 42.28 13.79
N LYS A 205 -30.53 42.23 15.10
CA LYS A 205 -31.50 42.50 16.16
C LYS A 205 -31.80 44.00 16.18
N PRO A 206 -33.08 44.44 16.26
CA PRO A 206 -33.42 45.83 16.50
C PRO A 206 -33.08 46.28 17.92
#